data_AF-A0A397VDC3-F1
#
_entry.id   AF-A0A397VDC3-F1
#
_cell.length_a   1.000
_cell.length_b   1.000
_cell.length_c   1.000
_cell.angle_alpha   90.00
_cell.angle_beta   90.00
_cell.angle_gamma   90.00
#
_symmetry.space_group_name_H-M   'P 1'
#
loop_
_entity.id
_entity.type
_entity.pdbx_description
1 polymer ?
#
loop_
_entity_poly.entity_id
_entity_poly.type
_entity_poly.pdbx_seq_one_letter_code
_entity_poly.pdbx_strand_id
1 'polypeptide(L)'
;MAVPILWQDPFSYNGKPLFISKYFSSLGENEKFILKEYLEERGINEEFSNTLFDYARFLKVLDLWNVESKVRKWITFKSIDSGLYYGVETNHIINLLIKLFIKSGATLHKLDLRFPISLELKPVIFYLLGENKQFFSRIQHLSLGKISDNIIESATTLLEALAKSTTKISAM
;
A
#
# COMPACT_ATOMS: atom_id res chain seq x y z
N MET A 1 -23.24 -10.53 -2.58
CA MET A 1 -22.02 -10.10 -3.29
C MET A 1 -20.84 -10.18 -2.34
N ALA A 2 -19.93 -11.15 -2.49
CA ALA A 2 -18.82 -11.37 -1.55
C ALA A 2 -17.51 -10.63 -1.91
N VAL A 3 -17.36 -10.21 -3.17
CA VAL A 3 -16.12 -9.59 -3.67
C VAL A 3 -15.75 -8.32 -2.88
N PRO A 4 -16.64 -7.34 -2.62
CA PRO A 4 -16.27 -6.15 -1.84
C PRO A 4 -15.86 -6.44 -0.40
N ILE A 5 -16.18 -7.62 0.17
CA ILE A 5 -15.85 -7.98 1.55
C ILE A 5 -14.43 -8.54 1.63
N LEU A 6 -14.04 -9.42 0.70
CA LEU A 6 -12.70 -10.04 0.69
C LEU A 6 -11.58 -9.03 0.43
N TRP A 7 -11.89 -7.90 -0.20
CA TRP A 7 -10.93 -6.87 -0.57
C TRP A 7 -10.82 -5.72 0.44
N GLN A 8 -11.51 -5.82 1.60
CA GLN A 8 -11.39 -4.83 2.67
C GLN A 8 -10.07 -4.90 3.42
N ASP A 9 -9.55 -6.12 3.64
CA ASP A 9 -8.26 -6.38 4.31
C ASP A 9 -7.52 -7.58 3.68
N PRO A 10 -7.07 -7.48 2.42
CA PRO A 10 -6.40 -8.59 1.76
C PRO A 10 -4.99 -8.84 2.28
N PHE A 11 -4.36 -7.85 2.94
CA PHE A 11 -3.00 -7.97 3.45
C PHE A 11 -2.91 -8.77 4.76
N SER A 12 -4.02 -8.93 5.49
CA SER A 12 -4.12 -9.87 6.62
C SER A 12 -4.14 -11.34 6.21
N TYR A 13 -4.45 -11.67 4.95
CA TYR A 13 -4.66 -13.05 4.51
C TYR A 13 -3.35 -13.85 4.50
N ASN A 14 -3.28 -14.96 5.24
CA ASN A 14 -2.05 -15.75 5.40
C ASN A 14 -1.58 -16.55 4.17
N GLY A 15 -2.33 -16.58 3.07
CA GLY A 15 -1.91 -17.29 1.85
C GLY A 15 -0.93 -16.53 0.95
N LYS A 16 -0.73 -17.09 -0.25
CA LYS A 16 0.16 -16.50 -1.27
C LYS A 16 -0.35 -15.11 -1.70
N PRO A 17 0.50 -14.07 -1.69
CA PRO A 17 0.09 -12.69 -1.98
C PRO A 17 -0.09 -12.39 -3.48
N LEU A 18 -0.58 -13.36 -4.27
CA LEU A 18 -0.82 -13.22 -5.72
C LEU A 18 -1.87 -12.15 -6.06
N PHE A 19 -2.63 -11.70 -5.06
CA PHE A 19 -3.61 -10.63 -5.20
C PHE A 19 -2.96 -9.27 -5.48
N ILE A 20 -1.68 -9.07 -5.13
CA ILE A 20 -0.98 -7.79 -5.33
C ILE A 20 -0.98 -7.37 -6.80
N SER A 21 -0.74 -8.31 -7.72
CA SER A 21 -0.74 -8.04 -9.16
C SER A 21 -2.07 -7.48 -9.67
N LYS A 22 -3.20 -7.82 -9.02
CA LYS A 22 -4.54 -7.34 -9.40
C LYS A 22 -4.74 -5.85 -9.13
N TYR A 23 -3.94 -5.24 -8.25
CA TYR A 23 -3.99 -3.79 -8.06
C TYR A 23 -3.35 -3.04 -9.23
N PHE A 24 -2.32 -3.61 -9.84
CA PHE A 24 -1.60 -2.96 -10.94
C PHE A 24 -2.39 -2.94 -12.25
N SER A 25 -3.45 -3.76 -12.35
CA SER A 25 -4.39 -3.73 -13.47
C SER A 25 -5.06 -2.38 -13.66
N SER A 26 -5.20 -1.56 -12.61
CA SER A 26 -5.80 -0.22 -12.67
C SER A 26 -4.81 0.90 -13.00
N LEU A 27 -3.52 0.60 -13.20
CA LEU A 27 -2.53 1.58 -13.64
C LEU A 27 -2.82 2.03 -15.09
N GLY A 28 -2.37 3.23 -15.46
CA GLY A 28 -2.36 3.64 -16.86
C GLY A 28 -1.36 2.81 -17.68
N GLU A 29 -1.57 2.68 -18.99
CA GLU A 29 -0.72 1.82 -19.85
C GLU A 29 0.78 2.17 -19.76
N ASN A 30 1.13 3.47 -19.72
CA ASN A 30 2.52 3.89 -19.52
C ASN A 30 3.08 3.48 -18.15
N GLU A 31 2.27 3.57 -17.09
CA GLU A 31 2.69 3.16 -15.74
C GLU A 31 2.85 1.63 -15.65
N LYS A 32 1.97 0.87 -16.31
CA LYS A 32 2.10 -0.59 -16.44
C LYS A 32 3.38 -0.97 -17.18
N PHE A 33 3.69 -0.26 -18.28
CA PHE A 33 4.91 -0.50 -19.06
C PHE A 33 6.16 -0.28 -18.20
N ILE A 34 6.26 0.86 -17.52
CA ILE A 34 7.40 1.19 -16.64
C ILE A 34 7.52 0.17 -15.50
N LEU A 35 6.40 -0.21 -14.87
CA LEU A 35 6.41 -1.21 -13.81
C LEU A 35 6.86 -2.59 -14.34
N LYS A 36 6.42 -2.97 -15.54
CA LYS A 36 6.79 -4.23 -16.17
C LYS A 36 8.30 -4.27 -16.45
N GLU A 37 8.84 -3.25 -17.08
CA GLU A 37 10.29 -3.11 -17.33
C GLU A 37 11.09 -3.21 -16.03
N TYR A 38 10.66 -2.47 -14.99
CA TYR A 38 11.28 -2.52 -13.67
C TYR A 38 11.28 -3.91 -13.02
N LEU A 39 10.17 -4.67 -13.17
CA LEU A 39 10.07 -6.03 -12.63
C LEU A 39 10.91 -7.03 -13.45
N GLU A 40 10.94 -6.89 -14.77
CA GLU A 40 11.73 -7.73 -15.67
C GLU A 40 13.24 -7.60 -15.41
N GLU A 41 13.74 -6.37 -15.19
CA GLU A 41 15.12 -6.11 -14.76
C GLU A 41 15.51 -6.85 -13.47
N ARG A 42 14.52 -7.21 -12.65
CA ARG A 42 14.68 -7.93 -11.36
C ARG A 42 14.37 -9.41 -11.47
N GLY A 43 14.22 -9.94 -12.69
CA GLY A 43 13.89 -11.34 -12.94
C GLY A 43 12.48 -11.73 -12.50
N ILE A 44 11.56 -10.77 -12.44
CA ILE A 44 10.15 -10.97 -12.09
C ILE A 44 9.32 -10.82 -13.37
N ASN A 45 8.83 -11.94 -13.90
CA ASN A 45 7.92 -11.93 -15.03
C ASN A 45 6.47 -11.88 -14.53
N GLU A 46 5.86 -10.70 -14.55
CA GLU A 46 4.46 -10.49 -14.17
C GLU A 46 3.64 -9.90 -15.31
N GLU A 47 2.45 -10.48 -15.53
CA GLU A 47 1.46 -9.91 -16.45
C GLU A 47 0.31 -9.28 -15.67
N PHE A 48 -0.04 -8.04 -16.02
CA PHE A 48 -1.16 -7.32 -15.42
C PHE A 48 -2.43 -7.53 -16.23
N SER A 49 -3.17 -8.58 -15.90
CA SER A 49 -4.46 -8.87 -16.56
C SER A 49 -5.53 -7.83 -16.20
N ASN A 50 -6.43 -7.53 -17.12
CA ASN A 50 -7.58 -6.67 -16.84
C ASN A 50 -8.47 -7.26 -15.73
N THR A 51 -9.00 -6.40 -14.87
CA THR A 51 -9.86 -6.81 -13.76
C THR A 51 -11.29 -6.32 -13.96
N LEU A 52 -12.26 -7.13 -13.52
CA LEU A 52 -13.68 -6.77 -13.56
C LEU A 52 -14.01 -5.57 -12.64
N PHE A 53 -13.24 -5.43 -11.56
CA PHE A 53 -13.38 -4.34 -10.60
C PHE A 53 -12.03 -3.66 -10.38
N ASP A 54 -12.10 -2.38 -10.04
CA ASP A 54 -10.99 -1.66 -9.44
C ASP A 54 -10.92 -2.06 -7.96
N TYR A 55 -10.09 -3.06 -7.66
CA TYR A 55 -10.04 -3.65 -6.32
C TYR A 55 -9.46 -2.73 -5.25
N ALA A 56 -8.68 -1.71 -5.65
CA ALA A 56 -8.08 -0.75 -4.72
C ALA A 56 -9.16 0.02 -3.94
N ARG A 57 -10.28 0.36 -4.58
CA ARG A 57 -11.38 1.13 -3.96
C ARG A 57 -12.04 0.42 -2.78
N PHE A 58 -11.93 -0.90 -2.70
CA PHE A 58 -12.55 -1.70 -1.65
C PHE A 58 -11.72 -1.76 -0.37
N LEU A 59 -10.46 -1.29 -0.40
CA LEU A 59 -9.59 -1.34 0.76
C LEU A 59 -10.17 -0.53 1.94
N LYS A 60 -10.23 -1.17 3.11
CA LYS A 60 -10.70 -0.56 4.37
C LYS A 60 -9.65 -0.61 5.47
N VAL A 61 -8.71 -1.54 5.40
CA VAL A 61 -7.65 -1.72 6.39
C VAL A 61 -6.31 -1.49 5.72
N LEU A 62 -5.55 -0.53 6.24
CA LEU A 62 -4.15 -0.32 5.85
C LEU A 62 -3.25 -0.55 7.05
N ASP A 63 -2.50 -1.64 7.00
CA ASP A 63 -1.48 -1.98 7.99
C ASP A 63 -0.14 -2.01 7.28
N LEU A 64 0.73 -1.05 7.61
CA LEU A 64 2.00 -0.86 6.90
C LEU A 64 2.95 -2.05 7.09
N TRP A 65 2.91 -2.72 8.24
CA TRP A 65 3.68 -3.93 8.50
C TRP A 65 3.22 -5.09 7.63
N ASN A 66 1.91 -5.33 7.57
CA ASN A 66 1.35 -6.40 6.75
C ASN A 66 1.55 -6.14 5.25
N VAL A 67 1.38 -4.90 4.81
CA VAL A 67 1.64 -4.51 3.42
C VAL A 67 3.08 -4.83 3.04
N GLU A 68 4.04 -4.40 3.86
CA GLU A 68 5.46 -4.64 3.60
C GLU A 68 5.80 -6.13 3.60
N SER A 69 5.31 -6.88 4.59
CA SER A 69 5.51 -8.33 4.67
C SER A 69 4.95 -9.07 3.45
N LYS A 70 3.76 -8.68 2.96
CA LYS A 70 3.12 -9.30 1.79
C LYS A 70 3.81 -8.93 0.50
N VAL A 71 4.27 -7.68 0.36
CA VAL A 71 5.05 -7.25 -0.81
C VAL A 71 6.37 -8.03 -0.87
N ARG A 72 7.11 -8.14 0.24
CA ARG A 72 8.33 -8.98 0.28
C ARG A 72 8.03 -10.41 -0.15
N LYS A 73 7.01 -11.04 0.44
CA LYS A 73 6.59 -12.40 0.07
C LYS A 73 6.19 -12.53 -1.40
N TRP A 74 5.55 -11.52 -1.97
CA TRP A 74 5.17 -11.51 -3.38
C TRP A 74 6.38 -11.43 -4.30
N ILE A 75 7.33 -10.53 -4.00
CA ILE A 75 8.59 -10.40 -4.73
C ILE A 75 9.37 -11.72 -4.65
N THR A 76 9.58 -12.28 -3.45
CA THR A 76 10.28 -13.56 -3.29
C THR A 76 9.58 -14.72 -3.99
N PHE A 77 8.24 -14.73 -4.01
CA PHE A 77 7.48 -15.77 -4.70
C PHE A 77 7.58 -15.68 -6.24
N LYS A 78 7.79 -14.48 -6.76
CA LYS A 78 7.80 -14.19 -8.20
C LYS A 78 9.20 -14.10 -8.80
N SER A 79 10.21 -13.81 -7.99
CA SER A 79 11.60 -13.76 -8.43
C SER A 79 12.16 -15.16 -8.61
N ILE A 80 12.92 -15.34 -9.69
CA ILE A 80 13.63 -16.58 -9.99
C ILE A 80 14.86 -16.75 -9.05
N ASP A 81 15.40 -15.64 -8.54
CA ASP A 81 16.54 -15.62 -7.62
C ASP A 81 16.10 -15.20 -6.21
N SER A 82 16.09 -16.17 -5.30
CA SER A 82 15.70 -15.99 -3.89
C SER A 82 16.70 -15.21 -3.04
N GLY A 83 17.84 -14.78 -3.61
CA GLY A 83 18.95 -14.15 -2.88
C GLY A 83 18.94 -12.61 -2.79
N LEU A 84 17.98 -11.92 -3.41
CA LEU A 84 18.00 -10.45 -3.51
C LEU A 84 17.68 -9.74 -2.18
N TYR A 85 18.44 -8.67 -1.90
CA TYR A 85 18.24 -7.80 -0.73
C TYR A 85 17.12 -6.78 -1.01
N TYR A 86 15.87 -7.19 -0.76
CA TYR A 86 14.63 -6.55 -1.25
C TYR A 86 14.26 -5.14 -0.72
N GLY A 87 15.18 -4.38 -0.13
CA GLY A 87 14.84 -3.11 0.53
C GLY A 87 14.23 -2.08 -0.42
N VAL A 88 14.90 -1.83 -1.55
CA VAL A 88 14.52 -0.77 -2.51
C VAL A 88 13.30 -1.18 -3.33
N GLU A 89 13.25 -2.44 -3.77
CA GLU A 89 12.15 -3.01 -4.56
C GLU A 89 10.85 -3.02 -3.75
N THR A 90 10.93 -3.42 -2.49
CA THR A 90 9.79 -3.43 -1.58
C THR A 90 9.24 -2.02 -1.41
N ASN A 91 10.10 -1.01 -1.18
CA ASN A 91 9.64 0.37 -1.03
C ASN A 91 8.99 0.91 -2.31
N HIS A 92 9.55 0.62 -3.48
CA HIS A 92 8.96 1.06 -4.75
C HIS A 92 7.54 0.53 -4.92
N ILE A 93 7.35 -0.78 -4.71
CA ILE A 93 6.06 -1.45 -4.85
C ILE A 93 5.05 -0.96 -3.80
N ILE A 94 5.46 -0.77 -2.54
CA ILE A 94 4.59 -0.24 -1.49
C ILE A 94 4.12 1.17 -1.82
N ASN A 95 5.01 2.05 -2.29
CA ASN A 95 4.64 3.41 -2.70
C ASN A 95 3.63 3.41 -3.85
N LEU A 96 3.80 2.54 -4.85
CA LEU A 96 2.83 2.39 -5.93
C LEU A 96 1.47 1.91 -5.44
N LEU A 97 1.44 0.91 -4.54
CA LEU A 97 0.20 0.42 -3.94
C LEU A 97 -0.52 1.51 -3.15
N ILE A 98 0.19 2.25 -2.29
CA ILE A 98 -0.42 3.34 -1.50
C ILE A 98 -0.95 4.43 -2.44
N LYS A 99 -0.20 4.81 -3.48
CA LYS A 99 -0.66 5.74 -4.52
C LYS A 99 -1.96 5.27 -5.16
N LEU A 100 -2.06 3.99 -5.53
CA LEU A 100 -3.27 3.40 -6.10
C LEU A 100 -4.45 3.44 -5.12
N PHE A 101 -4.23 3.07 -3.86
CA PHE A 101 -5.29 3.09 -2.84
C PHE A 101 -5.87 4.49 -2.67
N ILE A 102 -5.01 5.50 -2.55
CA ILE A 102 -5.44 6.90 -2.41
C ILE A 102 -6.23 7.36 -3.63
N LYS A 103 -5.72 7.08 -4.85
CA LYS A 103 -6.36 7.53 -6.10
C LYS A 103 -7.64 6.78 -6.46
N SER A 104 -7.81 5.55 -5.97
CA SER A 104 -8.98 4.71 -6.27
C SER A 104 -10.30 5.19 -5.63
N GLY A 105 -10.23 6.19 -4.74
CA GLY A 105 -11.38 6.60 -3.92
C GLY A 105 -11.65 5.67 -2.75
N ALA A 106 -10.69 4.84 -2.36
CA ALA A 106 -10.79 4.04 -1.14
C ALA A 106 -10.99 4.95 0.08
N THR A 107 -11.64 4.42 1.11
CA THR A 107 -11.88 5.14 2.36
C THR A 107 -11.62 4.20 3.51
N LEU A 108 -10.55 4.44 4.25
CA LEU A 108 -10.08 3.56 5.31
C LEU A 108 -10.97 3.65 6.55
N HIS A 109 -11.14 2.49 7.19
CA HIS A 109 -11.76 2.36 8.51
C HIS A 109 -10.71 2.02 9.59
N LYS A 110 -9.63 1.33 9.21
CA LYS A 110 -8.51 1.02 10.11
C LYS A 110 -7.18 1.42 9.48
N LEU A 111 -6.35 2.11 10.25
CA LEU A 111 -4.99 2.47 9.92
C LEU A 111 -4.05 2.00 11.03
N ASP A 112 -3.09 1.15 10.67
CA ASP A 112 -2.08 0.63 11.59
C ASP A 112 -0.69 1.11 11.12
N LEU A 113 -0.10 1.98 11.94
CA LEU A 113 1.15 2.68 11.72
C LEU A 113 2.30 2.03 12.51
N ARG A 114 2.40 0.71 12.43
CA ARG A 114 3.61 -0.03 12.79
C ARG A 114 4.57 0.02 11.60
N PHE A 115 5.42 1.04 11.56
CA PHE A 115 6.36 1.26 10.46
C PHE A 115 7.45 0.16 10.43
N PRO A 116 7.61 -0.56 9.30
CA PRO A 116 8.78 -1.40 9.07
C PRO A 116 10.05 -0.54 9.03
N ILE A 117 11.14 -0.99 9.65
CA ILE A 117 12.40 -0.21 9.81
C ILE A 117 12.99 0.28 8.47
N SER A 118 12.71 -0.40 7.37
CA SER A 118 13.22 -0.02 6.04
C SER A 118 12.19 0.69 5.16
N LEU A 119 10.97 0.96 5.65
CA LEU A 119 9.91 1.56 4.83
C LEU A 119 10.15 3.05 4.65
N GLU A 120 10.34 3.46 3.40
CA GLU A 120 10.47 4.86 3.00
C GLU A 120 9.30 5.27 2.10
N LEU A 121 8.48 6.23 2.57
CA LEU A 121 7.37 6.77 1.80
C LEU A 121 7.82 7.99 1.00
N LYS A 122 7.55 8.00 -0.30
CA LYS A 122 7.92 9.09 -1.19
C LYS A 122 7.06 10.33 -0.91
N PRO A 123 7.62 11.56 -1.04
CA PRO A 123 6.88 12.81 -0.83
C PRO A 123 5.55 12.92 -1.59
N VAL A 124 5.48 12.32 -2.80
CA VAL A 124 4.26 12.28 -3.62
C VAL A 124 3.07 11.65 -2.90
N ILE A 125 3.30 10.71 -1.97
CA ILE A 125 2.24 10.08 -1.19
C ILE A 125 1.57 11.11 -0.27
N PHE A 126 2.36 11.92 0.42
CA PHE A 126 1.84 12.95 1.33
C PHE A 126 1.08 14.04 0.59
N TYR A 127 1.56 14.43 -0.59
CA TYR A 127 0.83 15.34 -1.49
C TYR A 127 -0.55 14.75 -1.85
N LEU A 128 -0.61 13.49 -2.29
CA LEU A 128 -1.86 12.82 -2.65
C LEU A 128 -2.82 12.70 -1.46
N LEU A 129 -2.32 12.45 -0.26
CA LEU A 129 -3.15 12.41 0.95
C LEU A 129 -3.75 13.78 1.29
N GLY A 130 -3.01 14.87 1.07
CA GLY A 130 -3.51 16.23 1.25
C GLY A 130 -4.69 16.55 0.32
N GLU A 131 -4.60 16.13 -0.93
CA GLU A 131 -5.66 16.31 -1.94
C GLU A 131 -6.86 15.38 -1.70
N ASN A 132 -6.62 14.13 -1.28
CA ASN A 132 -7.65 13.09 -1.16
C ASN A 132 -8.09 12.89 0.29
N LYS A 133 -8.67 13.95 0.89
CA LYS A 133 -9.14 13.94 2.29
C LYS A 133 -10.11 12.80 2.62
N GLN A 134 -10.84 12.29 1.62
CA GLN A 134 -11.76 11.16 1.82
C GLN A 134 -11.05 9.89 2.28
N PHE A 135 -9.80 9.68 1.91
CA PHE A 135 -9.05 8.45 2.21
C PHE A 135 -9.01 8.13 3.71
N PHE A 136 -8.89 9.15 4.56
CA PHE A 136 -8.85 9.05 6.02
C PHE A 136 -10.15 9.45 6.72
N SER A 137 -11.14 9.96 5.98
CA SER A 137 -12.36 10.57 6.54
C SER A 137 -13.24 9.66 7.42
N ARG A 138 -13.06 8.33 7.34
CA ARG A 138 -13.86 7.33 8.10
C ARG A 138 -13.00 6.41 8.96
N ILE A 139 -11.79 6.84 9.34
CA ILE A 139 -10.97 6.08 10.28
C ILE A 139 -11.73 5.93 11.60
N GLN A 140 -11.87 4.69 12.04
CA GLN A 140 -12.48 4.27 13.30
C GLN A 140 -11.43 3.69 14.25
N HIS A 141 -10.39 3.07 13.69
CA HIS A 141 -9.32 2.44 14.45
C HIS A 141 -7.97 2.95 13.95
N LEU A 142 -7.24 3.62 14.85
CA LEU A 142 -5.86 4.03 14.63
C LEU A 142 -4.98 3.26 15.62
N SER A 143 -3.90 2.66 15.12
CA SER A 143 -2.87 2.05 15.96
C SER A 143 -1.53 2.62 15.56
N LEU A 144 -0.72 2.99 16.56
CA LEU A 144 0.61 3.55 16.36
C LEU A 144 1.62 2.62 17.04
N GLY A 145 2.61 2.16 16.26
CA GLY A 145 3.71 1.35 16.76
C GLY A 145 4.89 2.19 17.21
N LYS A 146 5.96 1.51 17.64
CA LYS A 146 7.27 2.15 17.82
C LYS A 146 7.74 2.72 16.48
N ILE A 147 8.00 4.02 16.44
CA ILE A 147 8.63 4.70 15.31
C ILE A 147 10.13 4.71 15.56
N SER A 148 10.92 4.27 14.59
CA SER A 148 12.38 4.38 14.62
C SER A 148 12.83 5.74 14.08
N ASP A 149 13.97 6.23 14.58
CA ASP A 149 14.47 7.58 14.27
C ASP A 149 14.62 7.84 12.76
N ASN A 150 14.97 6.80 12.00
CA ASN A 150 15.11 6.85 10.54
C ASN A 150 13.78 7.02 9.77
N ILE A 151 12.62 6.87 10.41
CA ILE A 151 11.29 7.00 9.77
C ILE A 151 10.47 8.15 10.40
N ILE A 152 11.01 8.85 11.40
CA ILE A 152 10.31 9.93 12.13
C ILE A 152 9.70 10.96 11.16
N GLU A 153 10.43 11.36 10.13
CA GLU A 153 9.94 12.34 9.16
C GLU A 153 8.70 11.82 8.41
N SER A 154 8.80 10.63 7.80
CA SER A 154 7.67 9.98 7.10
C SER A 154 6.47 9.76 8.01
N ALA A 155 6.71 9.34 9.26
CA ALA A 155 5.65 9.13 10.25
C ALA A 155 4.98 10.44 10.64
N THR A 156 5.77 11.49 10.89
CA THR A 156 5.26 12.82 11.25
C THR A 156 4.41 13.40 10.12
N THR A 157 4.89 13.37 8.87
CA THR A 157 4.12 13.88 7.73
C THR A 157 2.84 13.09 7.49
N LEU A 158 2.85 11.76 7.70
CA LEU A 158 1.65 10.93 7.59
C LEU A 158 0.62 11.29 8.68
N LEU A 159 1.07 11.47 9.92
CA LEU A 159 0.23 11.86 11.05
C LEU A 159 -0.36 13.27 10.87
N GLU A 160 0.40 14.21 10.31
CA GLU A 160 -0.12 15.54 9.95
C GLU A 160 -1.21 15.46 8.87
N ALA A 161 -1.01 14.64 7.83
CA ALA A 161 -2.00 14.43 6.79
C ALA A 161 -3.28 13.78 7.36
N LEU A 162 -3.13 12.84 8.29
CA LEU A 162 -4.23 12.24 9.05
C LEU A 162 -4.98 13.30 9.87
N ALA A 163 -4.28 14.09 10.68
CA ALA A 163 -4.90 15.12 11.52
C ALA A 163 -5.71 16.15 10.72
N LYS A 164 -5.22 16.53 9.52
CA LYS A 164 -5.91 17.47 8.62
C LYS A 164 -7.19 16.92 7.98
N SER A 165 -7.35 15.59 7.93
CA SER A 165 -8.45 14.91 7.23
C SER A 165 -9.50 14.32 8.17
N THR A 166 -9.18 14.16 9.45
CA THR A 166 -10.10 13.60 10.45
C THR A 166 -10.66 14.68 11.38
N THR A 167 -11.99 14.84 11.42
CA THR A 167 -12.67 15.76 12.36
C THR A 167 -13.08 15.10 13.69
N LYS A 168 -12.86 13.77 13.83
CA LYS A 168 -13.44 12.94 14.89
C LYS A 168 -12.44 12.09 15.69
N ILE A 169 -11.12 12.30 15.58
CA ILE A 169 -10.17 11.69 16.53
C ILE A 169 -10.24 12.46 17.85
N SER A 170 -11.44 12.60 18.43
CA SER A 170 -11.60 12.99 19.81
C SER A 170 -11.21 11.78 20.65
N ALA A 171 -10.13 11.95 21.40
CA ALA A 171 -9.51 11.02 22.34
C ALA A 171 -10.50 10.03 22.99
N MET A 172 -10.16 8.75 22.95
CA MET A 172 -10.57 7.79 23.99
C MET A 172 -9.64 7.92 25.17
#